data_AF-A0A7V2UAY7-F1
#
_entry.id   AF-A0A7V2UAY7-F1
#
_cell.length_a   1.000
_cell.length_b   1.000
_cell.length_c   1.000
_cell.angle_alpha   90.00
_cell.angle_beta   90.00
_cell.angle_gamma   90.00
#
_symmetry.space_group_name_H-M   'P 1'
#
loop_
_entity.id
_entity.type
_entity.pdbx_description
1 polymer ?
#
loop_
_entity_poly.entity_id
_entity_poly.type
_entity_poly.pdbx_seq_one_letter_code
_entity_poly.pdbx_strand_id
1 'polypeptide(L)'
;KVVEHLRTLSEAAAKSLEEAFEETLTLHRLGVSDLLRRSLRTTNAIENNFSLTRRACRNVKRWRSGEMAWRWAGAVLLEVEKRFHRIKGYRDLGALLSALGRLPDEATVVAPRDEVA
;
A
#
# COMPACT_ATOMS: atom_id res chain seq x y z
N LYS A 1 24.29 17.92 1.16
CA LYS A 1 24.20 18.75 -0.07
C LYS A 1 22.75 19.02 -0.47
N VAL A 2 21.88 18.01 -0.64
CA VAL A 2 20.47 18.21 -1.02
C VAL A 2 19.64 18.91 0.08
N VAL A 3 19.76 18.47 1.34
CA VAL A 3 19.05 19.10 2.46
C VAL A 3 19.42 20.57 2.62
N GLU A 4 20.72 20.91 2.56
CA GLU A 4 21.13 22.32 2.66
C GLU A 4 20.65 23.18 1.52
N HIS A 5 20.60 22.62 0.31
CA HIS A 5 19.96 23.31 -0.80
C HIS A 5 18.46 23.54 -0.54
N LEU A 6 17.74 22.55 0.00
CA LEU A 6 16.33 22.72 0.36
C LEU A 6 16.12 23.76 1.46
N ARG A 7 17.01 23.87 2.45
CA ARG A 7 16.92 24.92 3.49
C ARG A 7 16.98 26.33 2.91
N THR A 8 17.71 26.54 1.81
CA THR A 8 17.72 27.84 1.11
C THR A 8 16.39 28.18 0.42
N LEU A 9 15.55 27.18 0.14
CA LEU A 9 14.27 27.35 -0.57
C LEU A 9 13.07 27.29 0.39
N SER A 10 13.07 26.34 1.34
CA SER A 10 12.00 26.10 2.31
C SER A 10 12.49 25.23 3.46
N GLU A 11 12.46 25.79 4.68
CA GLU A 11 12.76 25.05 5.91
C GLU A 11 11.83 23.85 6.12
N ALA A 12 10.55 23.99 5.74
CA ALA A 12 9.57 22.91 5.84
C ALA A 12 9.89 21.74 4.88
N ALA A 13 10.37 22.03 3.66
CA ALA A 13 10.77 21.00 2.71
C ALA A 13 12.04 20.27 3.17
N ALA A 14 13.00 20.98 3.75
CA ALA A 14 14.21 20.38 4.31
C ALA A 14 13.86 19.42 5.47
N LYS A 15 13.04 19.87 6.43
CA LYS A 15 12.57 19.03 7.54
C LYS A 15 11.80 17.80 7.05
N SER A 16 10.87 17.97 6.12
CA SER A 16 10.13 16.85 5.55
C SER A 16 11.04 15.83 4.86
N LEU A 17 12.10 16.28 4.16
CA LEU A 17 13.08 15.36 3.59
C LEU A 17 13.88 14.65 4.68
N GLU A 18 14.37 15.38 5.69
CA GLU A 18 15.13 14.77 6.81
C GLU A 18 14.31 13.73 7.57
N GLU A 19 13.04 14.00 7.81
CA GLU A 19 12.10 13.09 8.47
C GLU A 19 11.85 11.82 7.66
N ALA A 20 11.74 11.92 6.33
CA ALA A 20 11.32 10.81 5.45
C ALA A 20 12.46 10.18 4.62
N PHE A 21 13.71 10.63 4.81
CA PHE A 21 14.84 10.24 3.95
C PHE A 21 15.14 8.75 4.05
N GLU A 22 15.17 8.25 5.28
CA GLU A 22 15.48 6.87 5.60
C GLU A 22 14.40 5.92 5.06
N GLU A 23 13.12 6.25 5.23
CA GLU A 23 12.01 5.47 4.67
C GLU A 23 12.05 5.47 3.14
N THR A 24 12.36 6.62 2.52
CA THR A 24 12.44 6.73 1.05
C THR A 24 13.57 5.89 0.46
N LEU A 25 14.71 5.81 1.16
CA LEU A 25 15.87 5.00 0.74
C LEU A 25 15.74 3.52 1.10
N THR A 26 14.83 3.15 2.00
CA THR A 26 14.67 1.76 2.44
C THR A 26 14.45 0.80 1.26
N LEU A 27 13.60 1.16 0.30
CA LEU A 27 13.36 0.34 -0.90
C LEU A 27 14.62 0.20 -1.77
N HIS A 28 15.49 1.19 -1.79
CA HIS A 28 16.78 1.12 -2.50
C HIS A 28 17.76 0.21 -1.76
N ARG A 29 17.85 0.32 -0.44
CA ARG A 29 18.74 -0.51 0.40
C ARG A 29 18.33 -1.99 0.38
N LEU A 30 17.03 -2.28 0.25
CA LEU A 30 16.49 -3.62 0.10
C LEU A 30 16.66 -4.21 -1.32
N GLY A 31 17.28 -3.48 -2.25
CA GLY A 31 17.52 -3.97 -3.61
C GLY A 31 16.25 -4.19 -4.44
N VAL A 32 15.16 -3.48 -4.11
CA VAL A 32 13.87 -3.64 -4.80
C VAL A 32 13.98 -3.18 -6.25
N SER A 33 13.51 -4.02 -7.18
CA SER A 33 13.49 -3.71 -8.61
C SER A 33 12.80 -2.38 -8.89
N ASP A 34 13.22 -1.68 -9.94
CA ASP A 34 12.64 -0.39 -10.33
C ASP A 34 11.13 -0.45 -10.53
N LEU A 35 10.64 -1.58 -11.04
CA LEU A 35 9.25 -1.77 -11.40
C LEU A 35 8.38 -2.02 -10.15
N LEU A 36 8.87 -2.79 -9.18
CA LEU A 36 8.22 -2.98 -7.88
C LEU A 36 8.32 -1.71 -7.01
N ARG A 37 9.48 -1.06 -7.01
CA ARG A 37 9.73 0.20 -6.27
C ARG A 37 8.77 1.32 -6.70
N ARG A 38 8.43 1.41 -7.99
CA ARG A 38 7.41 2.36 -8.49
C ARG A 38 6.04 2.15 -7.86
N SER A 39 5.66 0.91 -7.56
CA SER A 39 4.40 0.62 -6.87
C SER A 39 4.50 0.91 -5.37
N LEU A 40 5.58 0.46 -4.71
CA LEU A 40 5.73 0.55 -3.25
C LEU A 40 6.05 1.95 -2.71
N ARG A 41 6.68 2.81 -3.51
CA ARG A 41 6.99 4.20 -3.09
C ARG A 41 5.76 5.11 -3.08
N THR A 42 4.63 4.68 -3.66
CA THR A 42 3.42 5.50 -3.77
C THR A 42 2.33 4.99 -2.84
N THR A 43 1.49 5.91 -2.36
CA THR A 43 0.27 5.61 -1.60
C THR A 43 -0.94 5.32 -2.49
N ASN A 44 -0.78 5.37 -3.82
CA ASN A 44 -1.86 5.26 -4.79
C ASN A 44 -2.75 4.02 -4.61
N ALA A 45 -2.17 2.87 -4.25
CA ALA A 45 -2.96 1.65 -4.04
C ALA A 45 -3.92 1.80 -2.84
N ILE A 46 -3.44 2.41 -1.75
CA ILE A 46 -4.22 2.65 -0.53
C ILE A 46 -5.26 3.74 -0.79
N GLU A 47 -4.87 4.84 -1.44
CA GLU A 47 -5.76 5.94 -1.77
C GLU A 47 -6.88 5.52 -2.72
N ASN A 48 -6.57 4.72 -3.74
CA ASN A 48 -7.56 4.18 -4.66
C ASN A 48 -8.55 3.27 -3.93
N ASN A 49 -8.07 2.38 -3.05
CA ASN A 49 -8.93 1.52 -2.23
C ASN A 49 -9.89 2.34 -1.36
N PHE A 50 -9.39 3.35 -0.64
CA PHE A 50 -10.23 4.21 0.20
C PHE A 50 -11.18 5.10 -0.62
N SER A 51 -10.78 5.52 -1.81
CA SER A 51 -11.68 6.24 -2.73
C SER A 51 -12.86 5.38 -3.16
N LEU A 52 -12.60 4.13 -3.56
CA LEU A 52 -13.64 3.16 -3.93
C LEU A 52 -14.54 2.80 -2.75
N THR A 53 -13.95 2.60 -1.57
CA THR A 53 -14.69 2.31 -0.33
C THR A 53 -15.62 3.47 0.05
N ARG A 54 -15.13 4.71 0.02
CA ARG A 54 -15.96 5.90 0.26
C ARG A 54 -17.10 6.02 -0.75
N ARG A 55 -16.84 5.72 -2.02
CA ARG A 55 -17.86 5.73 -3.08
C ARG A 55 -18.96 4.70 -2.81
N ALA A 56 -18.60 3.47 -2.44
CA ALA A 56 -19.55 2.41 -2.13
C ALA A 56 -20.39 2.72 -0.89
N CYS A 57 -19.79 3.31 0.14
CA CYS A 57 -20.50 3.71 1.36
C CYS A 57 -21.33 5.00 1.22
N ARG A 58 -21.23 5.74 0.09
CA ARG A 58 -21.84 7.08 -0.08
C ARG A 58 -23.35 7.12 0.14
N ASN A 59 -24.03 6.01 -0.15
CA ASN A 59 -25.49 5.90 -0.05
C ASN A 59 -25.96 5.41 1.33
N VAL A 60 -25.05 5.00 2.21
CA VAL A 60 -25.39 4.62 3.59
C VAL A 60 -25.63 5.90 4.41
N LYS A 61 -26.90 6.26 4.61
CA LYS A 61 -27.28 7.48 5.32
C LYS A 61 -27.58 7.27 6.81
N ARG A 62 -27.83 6.04 7.23
CA ARG A 62 -28.21 5.69 8.62
C ARG A 62 -27.34 4.57 9.15
N TRP A 63 -26.31 4.94 9.90
CA TRP A 63 -25.45 4.00 10.62
C TRP A 63 -26.09 3.66 11.97
N ARG A 64 -26.32 2.37 12.24
CA ARG A 64 -27.04 1.93 13.43
C ARG A 64 -26.12 1.55 14.60
N SER A 65 -24.92 1.07 14.30
CA SER A 65 -23.94 0.64 15.31
C SER A 65 -22.54 0.54 14.69
N GLY A 66 -21.51 0.44 15.54
CA GLY A 66 -20.15 0.13 15.08
C GLY A 66 -20.07 -1.23 14.38
N GLU A 67 -20.84 -2.22 14.85
CA GLU A 67 -20.93 -3.54 14.21
C GLU A 67 -21.45 -3.46 12.76
N MET A 68 -22.44 -2.60 12.49
CA MET A 68 -22.89 -2.32 11.12
C MET A 68 -21.76 -1.72 10.28
N ALA A 69 -20.97 -0.80 10.85
CA ALA A 69 -19.83 -0.21 10.16
C ALA A 69 -18.76 -1.24 9.81
N TRP A 70 -18.45 -2.18 10.71
CA TRP A 70 -17.53 -3.28 10.45
C TRP A 70 -18.00 -4.21 9.34
N ARG A 71 -19.29 -4.59 9.34
CA ARG A 71 -19.88 -5.40 8.25
C ARG A 71 -19.79 -4.69 6.91
N TRP A 72 -20.10 -3.39 6.86
CA TRP A 72 -19.96 -2.59 5.66
C TRP A 72 -18.51 -2.48 5.19
N ALA A 73 -17.57 -2.24 6.11
CA ALA A 73 -16.15 -2.18 5.77
C ALA A 73 -15.67 -3.49 5.13
N GLY A 74 -16.00 -4.64 5.73
CA GLY A 74 -15.66 -5.95 5.17
C GLY A 74 -16.32 -6.21 3.81
N ALA A 75 -17.64 -6.03 3.71
CA ALA A 75 -18.38 -6.31 2.46
C ALA A 75 -17.95 -5.40 1.30
N VAL A 76 -17.71 -4.11 1.59
CA VAL A 76 -17.25 -3.16 0.57
C VAL A 76 -15.83 -3.47 0.12
N LEU A 77 -14.92 -3.81 1.04
CA LEU A 77 -13.56 -4.17 0.67
C LEU A 77 -13.53 -5.41 -0.23
N LEU A 78 -14.35 -6.43 0.05
CA LEU A 78 -14.48 -7.61 -0.82
C LEU A 78 -15.02 -7.26 -2.22
N GLU A 79 -15.96 -6.32 -2.31
CA GLU A 79 -16.48 -5.86 -3.61
C GLU A 79 -15.45 -5.02 -4.38
N VAL A 80 -14.70 -4.18 -3.67
CA VAL A 80 -13.65 -3.34 -4.25
C VAL A 80 -12.45 -4.17 -4.73
N GLU A 81 -12.11 -5.24 -4.01
CA GLU A 81 -11.03 -6.18 -4.33
C GLU A 81 -11.17 -6.77 -5.74
N LYS A 82 -12.40 -7.02 -6.21
CA LYS A 82 -12.67 -7.58 -7.55
C LYS A 82 -12.13 -6.71 -8.70
N ARG A 83 -11.86 -5.43 -8.44
CA ARG A 83 -11.31 -4.48 -9.43
C ARG A 83 -9.80 -4.31 -9.31
N PHE A 84 -9.16 -5.00 -8.37
CA PHE A 84 -7.74 -4.86 -8.13
C PHE A 84 -6.94 -5.55 -9.22
N HIS A 85 -5.89 -4.87 -9.63
CA HIS A 85 -4.89 -5.40 -10.53
C HIS A 85 -3.66 -5.76 -9.71
N ARG A 86 -2.89 -6.75 -10.18
CA ARG A 86 -1.58 -7.03 -9.59
C ARG A 86 -0.72 -5.78 -9.64
N ILE A 87 0.00 -5.51 -8.56
CA ILE A 87 0.96 -4.40 -8.54
C ILE A 87 2.04 -4.62 -9.59
N LYS A 88 2.61 -3.52 -10.08
CA LYS A 88 3.76 -3.61 -10.99
C LYS A 88 4.89 -4.29 -10.21
N GLY A 89 5.48 -5.32 -10.80
CA GLY A 89 6.67 -5.97 -10.25
C GLY A 89 6.33 -7.00 -9.18
N TYR A 90 5.08 -7.45 -9.12
CA TYR A 90 4.63 -8.46 -8.16
C TYR A 90 5.47 -9.75 -8.16
N ARG A 91 6.12 -10.09 -9.28
CA ARG A 91 7.02 -11.25 -9.38
C ARG A 91 8.29 -11.10 -8.54
N ASP A 92 8.69 -9.86 -8.25
CA ASP A 92 9.88 -9.55 -7.48
C ASP A 92 9.59 -9.50 -5.96
N LEU A 93 8.34 -9.70 -5.55
CA LEU A 93 7.95 -9.71 -4.13
C LEU A 93 8.68 -10.79 -3.33
N GLY A 94 8.99 -11.94 -3.93
CA GLY A 94 9.76 -13.00 -3.28
C GLY A 94 11.17 -12.54 -2.88
N ALA A 95 11.86 -11.81 -3.76
CA ALA A 95 13.16 -11.25 -3.47
C ALA A 95 13.10 -10.21 -2.35
N LEU A 96 12.07 -9.36 -2.35
CA LEU A 96 11.81 -8.40 -1.27
C LEU A 96 11.54 -9.12 0.07
N LEU A 97 10.70 -10.16 0.09
CA LEU A 97 10.44 -10.94 1.31
C LEU A 97 11.72 -11.59 1.85
N SER A 98 12.57 -12.12 0.97
CA SER A 98 13.88 -12.64 1.35
C SER A 98 14.78 -11.55 1.95
N ALA A 99 14.84 -10.36 1.34
CA ALA A 99 15.62 -9.24 1.87
C ALA A 99 15.11 -8.74 3.23
N LEU A 100 13.81 -8.90 3.51
CA LEU A 100 13.19 -8.62 4.80
C LEU A 100 13.38 -9.74 5.84
N GLY A 101 13.99 -10.86 5.48
CA GLY A 101 14.10 -12.05 6.34
C GLY A 101 12.75 -12.73 6.60
N ARG A 102 11.78 -12.55 5.70
CA ARG A 102 10.38 -13.03 5.81
C ARG A 102 10.01 -14.03 4.72
N LEU A 103 10.95 -14.91 4.33
CA LEU A 103 10.57 -16.04 3.46
C LEU A 103 9.35 -16.74 4.10
N PRO A 104 8.29 -17.00 3.33
CA PRO A 104 7.14 -17.68 3.87
C PRO A 104 7.57 -19.05 4.38
N ASP A 105 7.30 -19.32 5.65
CA ASP A 105 7.10 -20.69 6.08
C ASP A 105 5.95 -21.24 5.23
N GLU A 106 6.05 -22.49 4.74
CA GLU A 106 5.08 -23.14 3.83
C GLU A 106 3.60 -22.90 4.26
N ALA A 107 3.35 -22.64 5.54
CA ALA A 107 2.07 -22.29 6.14
C ALA A 107 1.42 -20.95 5.69
N THR A 108 2.13 -20.06 4.99
CA THR A 108 1.61 -18.73 4.60
C THR A 108 1.25 -18.58 3.13
N VAL A 109 1.36 -19.66 2.34
CA VAL A 109 0.80 -19.70 0.99
C VAL A 109 -0.72 -19.60 1.11
N VAL A 110 -1.27 -18.40 0.91
CA VAL A 110 -2.69 -18.21 0.70
C VAL A 110 -3.05 -19.07 -0.50
N ALA A 111 -3.77 -20.16 -0.26
CA ALA A 111 -4.24 -21.07 -1.29
C ALA A 111 -4.87 -20.26 -2.43
N PRO A 112 -4.65 -20.65 -3.70
CA PRO A 112 -5.37 -20.01 -4.79
C PRO A 112 -6.86 -20.14 -4.47
N ARG A 113 -7.54 -19.00 -4.33
CA ARG A 113 -9.00 -19.01 -4.21
C ARG A 113 -9.52 -19.56 -5.52
N ASP A 114 -10.18 -20.71 -5.45
CA ASP A 114 -10.95 -21.26 -6.57
C ASP A 114 -11.82 -20.13 -7.13
N GLU A 115 -11.65 -19.86 -8.42
CA GLU A 115 -12.49 -18.92 -9.16
C GLU A 115 -13.94 -19.42 -9.04
N VAL A 116 -14.72 -18.78 -8.19
CA VAL A 116 -16.16 -19.03 -8.13
C VAL A 116 -16.77 -18.36 -9.34
N ALA A 117 -17.20 -19.20 -10.29
CA ALA A 117 -17.96 -18.86 -11.49
C ALA A 117 -19.26 -18.09 -11.18
#